data_AF-A0A3Q3VXJ7-F1
#
_entry.id   AF-A0A3Q3VXJ7-F1
#
_cell.length_a   1.000
_cell.length_b   1.000
_cell.length_c   1.000
_cell.angle_alpha   90.00
_cell.angle_beta   90.00
_cell.angle_gamma   90.00
#
_symmetry.space_group_name_H-M   'P 1'
#
loop_
_entity.id
_entity.type
_entity.pdbx_description
1 polymer ?
#
loop_
_entity_poly.entity_id
_entity_poly.type
_entity_poly.pdbx_seq_one_letter_code
_entity_poly.pdbx_strand_id
1 'polypeptide(L)'
;MIGCSAKMISNALKWRPMISSGMIKDSLELPVSTVTVRRRLCEANLFTRIPRKVPLLKKRHVQKRLQFAKEHINWPKEKWRNILWTDETLRLKQNYSHVLEPFQREK
;
A
#
# COMPACT_ATOMS: atom_id res chain seq x y z
N MET A 1 29.58 -24.99 -9.72
CA MET A 1 28.75 -23.77 -9.49
C MET A 1 27.93 -23.99 -8.23
N ILE A 2 28.18 -23.24 -7.16
CA ILE A 2 27.41 -23.35 -5.91
C ILE A 2 25.98 -22.87 -6.21
N GLY A 3 25.07 -23.82 -6.37
CA GLY A 3 23.70 -23.58 -6.80
C GLY A 3 22.87 -22.95 -5.68
N CYS A 4 22.83 -21.62 -5.63
CA CYS A 4 21.77 -20.92 -4.90
C CYS A 4 20.45 -21.16 -5.62
N SER A 5 19.68 -22.15 -5.16
CA SER A 5 18.37 -22.46 -5.70
C SER A 5 17.44 -21.27 -5.52
N ALA A 6 16.84 -20.79 -6.62
CA ALA A 6 15.85 -19.71 -6.62
C ALA A 6 14.71 -19.99 -5.62
N LYS A 7 14.40 -21.27 -5.38
CA LYS A 7 13.36 -21.73 -4.47
C LYS A 7 13.67 -21.47 -2.99
N MET A 8 14.94 -21.54 -2.59
CA MET A 8 15.37 -21.18 -1.23
C MET A 8 15.25 -19.67 -1.01
N ILE A 9 15.66 -18.88 -2.01
CA ILE A 9 15.61 -17.42 -1.97
C ILE A 9 14.15 -16.93 -1.93
N SER A 10 13.25 -17.54 -2.71
CA SER A 10 11.83 -17.16 -2.74
C SER A 10 11.08 -17.56 -1.46
N ASN A 11 11.42 -18.69 -0.83
CA ASN A 11 10.77 -19.14 0.41
C ASN A 11 11.01 -18.16 1.58
N ALA A 12 12.17 -17.51 1.64
CA ALA A 12 12.47 -16.50 2.65
C ALA A 12 11.55 -15.27 2.58
N LEU A 13 11.13 -14.88 1.36
CA LEU A 13 10.22 -13.75 1.16
C LEU A 13 8.77 -14.03 1.53
N LYS A 14 8.35 -15.30 1.56
CA LYS A 14 6.96 -15.69 1.89
C LYS A 14 6.54 -15.19 3.28
N TRP A 15 7.47 -15.23 4.24
CA TRP A 15 7.22 -14.82 5.62
C TRP A 15 7.73 -13.41 5.94
N ARG A 16 8.57 -12.83 5.08
CA ARG A 16 9.19 -11.51 5.27
C ARG A 16 9.26 -10.75 3.93
N PRO A 17 8.14 -10.21 3.44
CA PRO A 17 8.07 -9.63 2.09
C PRO A 17 8.88 -8.34 1.91
N MET A 18 9.41 -7.76 2.99
CA MET A 18 10.09 -6.45 2.98
C MET A 18 11.60 -6.52 3.28
N ILE A 19 12.18 -7.72 3.29
CA ILE A 19 13.62 -7.91 3.52
C ILE A 19 14.43 -7.56 2.26
N SER A 20 15.61 -6.96 2.42
CA SER A 20 16.47 -6.57 1.30
C SER A 20 17.25 -7.76 0.73
N SER A 21 17.70 -7.67 -0.53
CA SER A 21 18.52 -8.71 -1.15
C SER A 21 19.85 -8.94 -0.43
N GLY A 22 20.39 -7.92 0.25
CA GLY A 22 21.58 -8.04 1.11
C GLY A 22 21.27 -8.84 2.36
N MET A 23 20.20 -8.49 3.08
CA MET A 23 19.79 -9.23 4.27
C MET A 23 19.42 -10.69 3.96
N ILE A 24 18.87 -10.98 2.78
CA ILE A 24 18.62 -12.36 2.33
C ILE A 24 19.93 -13.13 2.18
N LYS A 25 20.93 -12.52 1.53
CA LYS A 25 22.27 -13.12 1.37
C LYS A 25 22.86 -13.46 2.74
N ASP A 26 22.82 -12.50 3.67
CA ASP A 26 23.40 -12.66 5.00
C ASP A 26 22.63 -13.69 5.84
N SER A 27 21.29 -13.69 5.77
CA SER A 27 20.44 -14.66 6.51
C SER A 27 20.57 -16.11 6.04
N LEU A 28 21.00 -16.32 4.79
CA LEU A 28 21.15 -17.64 4.19
C LEU A 28 22.63 -18.04 4.06
N GLU A 29 23.55 -17.21 4.58
CA GLU A 29 25.02 -17.38 4.53
C GLU A 29 25.54 -17.78 3.14
N LEU A 30 24.92 -17.25 2.09
CA LEU A 30 25.20 -17.70 0.74
C LEU A 30 26.50 -17.04 0.24
N PRO A 31 27.45 -17.82 -0.34
CA PRO A 31 28.68 -17.29 -0.93
C PRO A 31 28.39 -16.71 -2.33
N VAL A 32 27.39 -15.83 -2.43
CA VAL A 32 26.94 -15.24 -3.70
C VAL A 32 26.82 -13.73 -3.59
N SER A 33 26.97 -13.06 -4.73
CA SER A 33 26.74 -11.63 -4.81
C SER A 33 25.27 -11.28 -4.57
N THR A 34 25.01 -10.08 -4.04
CA THR A 34 23.65 -9.55 -3.90
C THR A 34 22.95 -9.37 -5.26
N VAL A 35 23.72 -9.19 -6.34
CA VAL A 35 23.22 -9.13 -7.73
C VAL A 35 22.62 -10.47 -8.15
N THR A 36 23.28 -11.58 -7.81
CA THR A 36 22.77 -12.93 -8.09
C THR A 36 21.45 -13.17 -7.37
N VAL A 37 21.36 -12.79 -6.09
CA VAL A 37 20.11 -12.89 -5.31
C VAL A 37 18.99 -12.09 -5.97
N ARG A 38 19.27 -10.83 -6.37
CA ARG A 38 18.29 -9.99 -7.07
C ARG A 38 17.83 -10.60 -8.39
N ARG A 39 18.73 -11.16 -9.20
CA ARG A 39 18.39 -11.82 -10.47
C ARG A 39 17.43 -13.00 -10.24
N ARG A 40 17.73 -13.88 -9.28
CA ARG A 40 16.87 -15.01 -8.92
C ARG A 40 15.51 -14.57 -8.39
N LEU A 41 15.44 -13.46 -7.66
CA LEU A 41 14.18 -12.86 -7.23
C LEU A 41 13.34 -12.35 -8.40
N CYS A 42 13.96 -11.68 -9.37
CA CYS A 42 13.28 -11.23 -10.59
C CYS A 42 12.80 -12.42 -11.44
N GLU A 43 13.61 -13.48 -11.60
CA GLU A 43 13.19 -14.73 -12.26
C GLU A 43 11.97 -15.38 -11.59
N ALA A 44 11.86 -15.24 -10.27
CA ALA A 44 10.73 -15.72 -9.48
C ALA A 44 9.55 -14.71 -9.42
N ASN A 45 9.59 -13.63 -10.20
CA ASN A 45 8.57 -12.57 -10.23
C ASN A 45 8.39 -11.81 -8.89
N LEU A 46 9.40 -11.81 -8.02
CA LEU A 46 9.40 -11.17 -6.71
C LEU A 46 10.15 -9.83 -6.78
N PHE A 47 9.37 -8.75 -6.91
CA PHE A 47 9.89 -7.39 -7.01
C PHE A 47 9.77 -6.64 -5.69
N THR A 48 10.64 -5.66 -5.49
CA THR A 48 10.52 -4.72 -4.37
C THR A 48 9.27 -3.86 -4.51
N ARG A 49 8.64 -3.54 -3.37
CA ARG A 49 7.44 -2.69 -3.27
C ARG A 49 7.59 -1.76 -2.07
N ILE A 50 7.02 -0.56 -2.19
CA ILE A 50 6.95 0.42 -1.09
C ILE A 50 5.58 0.25 -0.41
N PRO A 51 5.51 0.17 0.93
CA PRO A 51 4.25 0.03 1.63
C PRO A 51 3.46 1.35 1.51
N ARG A 52 2.14 1.26 1.35
CA ARG A 52 1.30 2.48 1.33
C ARG A 52 1.27 3.12 2.71
N LYS A 53 1.50 4.45 2.76
CA LYS A 53 1.30 5.25 3.96
C LYS A 53 -0.20 5.28 4.27
N VAL A 54 -0.59 4.67 5.38
CA VAL A 54 -1.97 4.60 5.84
C VAL A 54 -2.06 5.17 7.26
N PRO A 55 -3.18 5.84 7.62
CA PRO A 55 -3.38 6.29 8.98
C PRO A 55 -3.41 5.09 9.92
N LEU A 56 -2.80 5.24 11.09
CA LEU A 56 -2.76 4.17 12.09
C LEU A 56 -4.16 3.98 12.69
N LEU A 57 -4.76 2.82 12.44
CA LEU A 57 -6.07 2.46 13.00
C LEU A 57 -5.90 1.74 14.33
N LYS A 58 -6.57 2.24 15.38
CA LYS A 58 -6.69 1.52 16.65
C LYS A 58 -7.76 0.43 16.51
N LYS A 59 -7.73 -0.60 17.37
CA LYS A 59 -8.72 -1.69 17.39
C LYS A 59 -10.17 -1.19 17.38
N ARG A 60 -10.47 -0.13 18.16
CA ARG A 60 -11.80 0.50 18.20
C ARG A 60 -12.26 1.04 16.83
N HIS A 61 -11.33 1.61 16.04
CA HIS A 61 -11.64 2.19 14.74
C HIS A 61 -11.95 1.10 13.72
N VAL A 62 -11.17 0.01 13.76
CA VAL A 62 -11.39 -1.16 12.92
C VAL A 62 -12.77 -1.77 13.18
N GLN A 63 -13.14 -1.96 14.45
CA GLN A 63 -14.45 -2.49 14.83
C GLN A 63 -15.59 -1.60 14.35
N LYS A 64 -15.53 -0.29 14.61
CA LYS A 64 -16.57 0.65 14.16
C LYS A 64 -16.72 0.70 12.63
N ARG A 65 -15.59 0.72 11.90
CA ARG A 65 -15.61 0.71 10.43
C ARG A 65 -16.18 -0.59 9.87
N LEU A 66 -15.82 -1.73 10.47
CA LEU A 66 -16.35 -3.03 10.06
C LEU A 66 -17.85 -3.14 10.32
N GLN A 67 -18.30 -2.69 11.49
CA GLN A 67 -19.72 -2.68 11.85
C GLN A 67 -20.52 -1.81 10.88
N PHE A 68 -20.06 -0.59 10.62
CA PHE A 68 -20.66 0.30 9.64
C PHE A 68 -20.75 -0.35 8.26
N ALA A 69 -19.66 -0.94 7.76
CA ALA A 69 -19.64 -1.62 6.47
C ALA A 69 -20.66 -2.77 6.40
N LYS A 70 -20.79 -3.59 7.46
CA LYS A 70 -21.75 -4.69 7.53
C LYS A 70 -23.20 -4.21 7.52
N GLU A 71 -23.51 -3.17 8.30
CA GLU A 71 -24.86 -2.60 8.38
C GLU A 71 -25.30 -1.94 7.05
N HIS A 72 -24.34 -1.42 6.28
CA HIS A 72 -24.61 -0.62 5.09
C HIS A 72 -24.31 -1.35 3.77
N ILE A 73 -23.92 -2.64 3.82
CA ILE A 73 -23.55 -3.42 2.61
C ILE A 73 -24.70 -3.54 1.60
N ASN A 74 -25.93 -3.66 2.10
CA ASN A 74 -27.16 -3.82 1.30
C ASN A 74 -27.91 -2.51 1.07
N TRP A 75 -27.30 -1.35 1.36
CA TRP A 75 -27.98 -0.07 1.15
C TRP A 75 -28.18 0.22 -0.33
N PRO A 76 -29.41 0.62 -0.75
CA PRO A 76 -29.69 0.97 -2.12
C PRO A 76 -28.97 2.28 -2.51
N LYS A 77 -28.63 2.43 -3.79
CA LYS A 77 -27.87 3.59 -4.31
C LYS A 77 -28.58 4.91 -4.06
N GLU A 78 -29.90 4.90 -4.08
CA GLU A 78 -30.79 6.04 -3.80
C GLU A 78 -30.50 6.60 -2.41
N LYS A 79 -30.28 5.71 -1.43
CA LYS A 79 -29.98 6.12 -0.06
C LYS A 79 -28.60 6.77 0.05
N TRP A 80 -27.61 6.25 -0.68
CA TRP A 80 -26.27 6.87 -0.73
C TRP A 80 -26.28 8.26 -1.38
N ARG A 81 -27.12 8.48 -2.40
CA ARG A 81 -27.26 9.78 -3.08
C ARG A 81 -27.86 10.86 -2.19
N ASN A 82 -28.67 10.47 -1.21
CA ASN A 82 -29.33 11.41 -0.30
C ASN A 82 -28.42 11.83 0.88
N ILE A 83 -27.23 11.25 1.02
CA ILE A 83 -26.30 11.59 2.11
C ILE A 83 -25.38 12.71 1.66
N LEU A 84 -25.42 13.84 2.37
CA LEU A 84 -24.45 14.90 2.20
C LEU A 84 -23.16 14.54 2.95
N TRP A 85 -22.05 14.43 2.22
CA TRP A 85 -20.73 14.19 2.77
C TRP A 85 -19.99 15.52 2.92
N THR A 86 -19.74 15.94 4.15
CA THR A 86 -18.88 17.10 4.44
C THR A 86 -17.57 16.59 5.06
N ASP A 87 -16.45 17.11 4.56
CA ASP A 87 -15.14 16.93 5.16
C ASP A 87 -14.39 18.25 5.11
N GLU A 88 -13.69 18.58 6.20
CA GLU A 88 -12.88 19.79 6.28
C GLU A 88 -11.45 19.46 5.89
N THR A 89 -11.01 19.97 4.75
CA THR A 89 -9.59 19.90 4.36
C THR A 89 -8.91 21.23 4.64
N LEU A 90 -7.77 21.19 5.32
CA LEU A 90 -6.93 22.37 5.49
C LEU A 90 -6.45 22.86 4.11
N ARG A 91 -7.00 23.97 3.64
CA ARG A 91 -6.42 24.71 2.51
C ARG A 91 -5.22 25.49 3.02
N LEU A 92 -4.03 24.99 2.69
CA LEU A 92 -2.83 25.82 2.78
C LEU A 92 -3.01 26.97 1.80
N LYS A 93 -2.99 28.22 2.28
CA LYS A 93 -3.01 29.40 1.43
C LYS A 93 -1.77 29.36 0.55
N GLN A 94 -1.91 28.89 -0.69
CA GLN A 94 -0.92 29.18 -1.71
C GLN A 94 -1.11 30.64 -2.09
N ASN A 95 -0.04 31.44 -2.02
CA ASN A 95 -0.01 32.77 -2.58
C ASN A 95 -0.14 32.64 -4.10
N TYR A 96 -1.37 32.57 -4.60
CA TYR A 96 -1.65 32.73 -6.02
C TYR A 96 -2.29 34.09 -6.23
N SER A 97 -1.48 35.02 -6.70
CA SER A 97 -1.89 36.26 -7.35
C SER A 97 -2.43 35.96 -8.76
N HIS A 98 -3.43 35.08 -8.87
CA HIS A 98 -4.22 34.92 -10.08
C HIS A 98 -5.67 34.63 -9.69
N VAL A 99 -6.54 35.54 -10.12
CA VAL A 99 -7.99 35.54 -9.96
C VAL A 99 -8.56 34.17 -10.31
N LEU A 100 -9.26 33.53 -9.37
CA LEU A 100 -10.09 32.36 -9.65
C LEU A 100 -11.54 32.80 -9.70
N GLU A 101 -12.06 32.89 -10.93
CA GLU A 101 -13.49 32.87 -11.26
C GLU A 101 -14.19 31.69 -10.55
N PRO A 102 -15.43 31.87 -10.05
CA PRO A 102 -16.15 30.82 -9.36
C PRO A 102 -16.45 29.64 -10.29
N PHE A 103 -16.02 28.45 -9.88
CA PHE A 103 -16.37 27.17 -10.50
C PHE A 103 -17.89 26.96 -10.41
N GLN A 104 -18.60 27.32 -11.48
CA GLN A 104 -20.01 26.99 -11.68
C GLN A 104 -20.11 25.47 -11.89
N ARG A 105 -20.77 24.78 -10.96
CA ARG A 105 -21.10 23.36 -11.07
C ARG A 105 -22.44 23.26 -11.81
N GLU A 106 -22.40 23.01 -13.12
CA GLU A 106 -23.62 22.77 -13.90
C GLU A 106 -24.29 21.45 -13.47
N LYS A 107 -25.63 21.46 -13.56
CA LYS A 107 -26.58 20.47 -13.03
C LYS A 107 -26.56 19.15 -13.78
#